data_AF-A0AAD2PUU3-F1
#
_entry.id   AF-A0AAD2PUU3-F1
#
_cell.length_a   1.000
_cell.length_b   1.000
_cell.length_c   1.000
_cell.angle_alpha   90.00
_cell.angle_beta   90.00
_cell.angle_gamma   90.00
#
_symmetry.space_group_name_H-M   'P 1'
#
loop_
_entity.id
_entity.type
_entity.pdbx_description
1 polymer ?
#
loop_
_entity_poly.entity_id
_entity_poly.type
_entity_poly.pdbx_seq_one_letter_code
_entity_poly.pdbx_strand_id
1 'polypeptide(L)'
;MAVDKRDFKQSCLKEADKQLISKRRGASILKRLRYTTKTQQRSSRKEELPAPRHIDFDKPFKNRIHFYNKVQVVYIPSRDHYPDALKSTIWSNSAEIRQNARRNTIEFAAEGWDWRRCCEDEAMFLSPRGERIHPVHFRQYHS
;
A
#
# COMPACT_ATOMS: atom_id res chain seq x y z
N MET A 1 9.06 26.12 36.36
CA MET A 1 10.15 25.47 35.60
C MET A 1 9.57 25.03 34.27
N ALA A 2 9.89 25.78 33.20
CA ALA A 2 9.34 25.56 31.87
C ALA A 2 10.09 24.41 31.18
N VAL A 3 9.36 23.41 30.70
CA VAL A 3 9.94 22.26 30.00
C VAL A 3 10.06 22.63 28.52
N ASP A 4 11.32 22.74 28.11
CA ASP A 4 11.79 23.12 26.78
C ASP A 4 11.29 22.14 25.70
N LYS A 5 10.51 22.66 24.74
CA LYS A 5 10.00 21.92 23.58
C LYS A 5 11.12 21.86 22.55
N ARG A 6 11.87 20.76 22.54
CA ARG A 6 12.90 20.51 21.52
C ARG A 6 12.25 20.35 20.14
N ASP A 7 12.37 21.40 19.34
CA ASP A 7 12.02 21.46 17.93
C ASP A 7 12.86 20.47 17.12
N PHE A 8 12.26 19.34 16.74
CA PHE A 8 12.84 18.41 15.77
C PHE A 8 12.66 18.97 14.35
N LYS A 9 13.50 19.95 13.98
CA LYS A 9 13.55 20.49 12.61
C LYS A 9 14.26 19.50 11.70
N GLN A 10 13.48 18.78 10.90
CA GLN A 10 13.97 17.94 9.80
C GLN A 10 14.49 18.84 8.67
N SER A 11 15.80 19.07 8.66
CA SER A 11 16.51 19.95 7.72
C SER A 11 16.91 19.22 6.44
N CYS A 12 15.95 18.85 5.59
CA CYS A 12 16.27 18.23 4.29
C CYS A 12 15.45 18.74 3.09
N LEU A 13 14.97 19.98 3.11
CA LEU A 13 14.28 20.60 1.97
C LEU A 13 14.86 21.97 1.60
N LYS A 14 16.06 21.96 1.02
CA LYS A 14 16.70 22.96 0.13
C LYS A 14 17.76 22.16 -0.64
N GLU A 15 17.90 22.12 -1.95
CA GLU A 15 17.71 23.06 -3.04
C GLU A 15 17.07 22.33 -4.23
N ALA A 16 16.07 22.94 -4.87
CA ALA A 16 15.83 22.71 -6.30
C ALA A 16 15.51 24.07 -6.90
N ASP A 17 16.53 24.61 -7.54
CA ASP A 17 16.57 25.93 -8.11
C ASP A 17 15.45 26.19 -9.13
N LYS A 18 15.06 27.46 -9.12
CA LYS A 18 14.12 28.10 -10.02
C LYS A 18 14.67 28.04 -11.45
N GLN A 19 14.01 27.29 -12.32
CA GLN A 19 14.08 27.52 -13.77
C GLN A 19 12.67 27.95 -14.22
N LEU A 20 12.55 29.24 -14.51
CA LEU A 20 11.37 29.86 -15.10
C LEU A 20 11.08 29.22 -16.46
N ILE A 21 9.94 28.54 -16.60
CA ILE A 21 9.36 28.24 -17.91
C ILE A 21 8.07 29.03 -18.05
N SER A 22 8.07 29.83 -19.11
CA SER A 22 7.10 30.86 -19.49
C SER A 22 5.65 30.40 -19.53
N LYS A 23 4.77 31.29 -19.06
CA LYS A 23 3.31 31.34 -19.22
C LYS A 23 2.80 30.71 -20.53
N ARG A 24 1.85 29.76 -20.42
CA ARG A 24 0.77 29.62 -21.40
C ARG A 24 -0.58 29.53 -20.67
N ARG A 25 -1.44 30.50 -20.98
CA ARG A 25 -2.86 30.54 -20.63
C ARG A 25 -3.56 29.40 -21.36
N GLY A 26 -4.49 28.69 -20.71
CA GLY A 26 -5.36 27.75 -21.42
C GLY A 26 -6.16 26.80 -20.54
N ALA A 27 -7.47 27.08 -20.46
CA ALA A 27 -8.57 26.16 -20.22
C ALA A 27 -8.63 25.38 -18.88
N SER A 28 -9.46 25.90 -17.98
CA SER A 28 -10.22 25.13 -17.00
C SER A 28 -10.94 23.96 -17.69
N ILE A 29 -10.60 22.72 -17.29
CA ILE A 29 -11.40 21.53 -17.59
C ILE A 29 -11.64 20.82 -16.25
N LEU A 30 -12.50 21.41 -15.44
CA LEU A 30 -13.24 20.68 -14.41
C LEU A 30 -14.21 19.72 -15.11
N LYS A 31 -13.70 18.59 -15.63
CA LYS A 31 -14.55 17.45 -15.99
C LYS A 31 -14.72 16.59 -14.74
N ARG A 32 -15.77 16.91 -14.00
CA ARG A 32 -16.37 16.05 -12.96
C ARG A 32 -16.71 14.69 -13.57
N LEU A 33 -15.86 13.69 -13.36
CA LEU A 33 -16.23 12.29 -13.60
C LEU A 33 -17.16 11.87 -12.46
N ARG A 34 -18.45 11.83 -12.75
CA ARG A 34 -19.45 11.21 -11.88
C ARG A 34 -19.30 9.69 -12.02
N TYR A 35 -19.02 8.99 -10.94
CA TYR A 35 -19.17 7.54 -10.92
C TYR A 35 -20.67 7.23 -11.02
N THR A 36 -21.13 6.84 -12.21
CA THR A 36 -22.48 6.31 -12.40
C THR A 36 -22.46 4.84 -11.99
N THR A 37 -23.17 4.51 -10.91
CA THR A 37 -23.55 3.14 -10.56
C THR A 37 -24.56 2.64 -11.59
N LYS A 38 -24.10 1.87 -12.58
CA LYS A 38 -24.99 1.09 -13.45
C LYS A 38 -24.88 -0.38 -13.04
N THR A 39 -25.92 -0.85 -12.36
CA THR A 39 -26.23 -2.27 -12.19
C THR A 39 -26.37 -2.91 -13.56
N GLN A 40 -25.40 -3.72 -13.97
CA GLN A 40 -25.50 -4.53 -15.18
C GLN A 40 -26.08 -5.90 -14.82
N GLN A 41 -27.27 -6.17 -15.32
CA GLN A 41 -27.83 -7.52 -15.41
C GLN A 41 -26.89 -8.36 -16.29
N ARG A 42 -26.35 -9.44 -15.73
CA ARG A 42 -25.51 -10.42 -16.43
C ARG A 42 -26.36 -11.18 -17.46
N SER A 43 -26.17 -10.88 -18.74
CA SER A 43 -26.52 -11.81 -19.82
C SER A 43 -25.40 -12.82 -19.98
N SER A 44 -25.75 -14.10 -19.99
CA SER A 44 -24.84 -15.25 -20.09
C SER A 44 -24.24 -15.37 -21.49
N ARG A 45 -23.21 -14.56 -21.79
CA ARG A 45 -22.20 -14.94 -22.77
C ARG A 45 -21.11 -15.71 -22.03
N LYS A 46 -20.93 -16.99 -22.37
CA LYS A 46 -19.70 -17.71 -22.05
C LYS A 46 -18.56 -16.97 -22.75
N GLU A 47 -17.82 -16.15 -22.02
CA GLU A 47 -16.49 -15.75 -22.46
C GLU A 47 -15.61 -17.00 -22.39
N GLU A 48 -15.35 -17.62 -23.54
CA GLU A 48 -14.22 -18.52 -23.65
C GLU A 48 -12.97 -17.70 -23.38
N LEU A 49 -12.39 -17.89 -22.20
CA LEU A 49 -11.09 -17.34 -21.87
C LEU A 49 -10.10 -17.80 -22.95
N PRO A 50 -9.26 -16.91 -23.51
CA PRO A 50 -8.23 -17.34 -24.43
C PRO A 50 -7.38 -18.40 -23.75
N ALA A 51 -7.23 -19.55 -24.42
CA ALA A 51 -6.43 -20.67 -23.91
C ALA A 51 -5.06 -20.17 -23.44
N PRO A 52 -4.49 -20.74 -22.36
CA PRO A 52 -3.17 -20.36 -21.88
C PRO A 52 -2.19 -20.39 -23.04
N ARG A 53 -1.46 -19.28 -23.26
CA ARG A 53 -0.43 -19.22 -24.29
C ARG A 53 0.57 -20.33 -24.00
N HIS A 54 0.59 -21.38 -24.84
CA HIS A 54 1.60 -22.42 -24.77
C HIS A 54 2.95 -21.77 -25.05
N ILE A 55 3.81 -21.76 -24.04
CA ILE A 55 5.15 -21.18 -24.16
C ILE A 55 6.05 -22.31 -24.65
N ASP A 56 6.35 -22.33 -25.94
CA ASP A 56 7.29 -23.28 -26.54
C ASP A 56 8.71 -22.98 -26.01
N PHE A 57 9.16 -23.72 -24.99
CA PHE A 57 10.50 -23.55 -24.40
C PHE A 57 11.64 -23.99 -25.33
N ASP A 58 11.35 -24.80 -26.37
CA ASP A 58 12.34 -25.30 -27.33
C ASP A 58 12.65 -24.31 -28.46
N LYS A 59 11.87 -23.23 -28.59
CA LYS A 59 12.18 -22.13 -29.51
C LYS A 59 13.09 -21.14 -28.78
N PRO A 60 14.23 -20.73 -29.36
CA PRO A 60 14.99 -19.64 -28.80
C PRO A 60 14.09 -18.41 -28.74
N PHE A 61 13.76 -17.97 -27.53
CA PHE A 61 13.03 -16.73 -27.33
C PHE A 61 13.81 -15.66 -28.09
N LYS A 62 13.19 -15.06 -29.09
CA LYS A 62 13.75 -13.85 -29.70
C LYS A 62 13.78 -12.84 -28.56
N ASN A 63 14.93 -12.67 -27.92
CA ASN A 63 15.20 -11.76 -26.80
C ASN A 63 14.95 -10.32 -27.23
N ARG A 64 13.68 -9.98 -27.44
CA ARG A 64 13.24 -8.68 -27.91
C ARG A 64 12.35 -8.12 -26.82
N ILE A 65 13.01 -7.61 -25.79
CA ILE A 65 12.39 -6.68 -24.85
C ILE A 65 12.08 -5.42 -25.65
N HIS A 66 10.79 -5.11 -25.77
CA HIS A 66 10.32 -3.90 -26.42
C HIS A 66 9.73 -2.98 -25.35
N PHE A 67 10.23 -1.75 -25.30
CA PHE A 67 9.68 -0.71 -24.44
C PHE A 67 8.60 0.06 -25.20
N TYR A 68 7.49 0.34 -24.52
CA TYR A 68 6.50 1.27 -25.04
C TYR A 68 7.02 2.71 -24.87
N ASN A 69 7.17 3.43 -25.98
CA ASN A 69 7.61 4.83 -25.97
C ASN A 69 6.52 5.80 -25.48
N LYS A 70 5.30 5.31 -25.24
CA LYS A 70 4.18 6.12 -24.75
C LYS A 70 3.90 5.74 -23.30
N VAL A 71 4.14 6.69 -22.40
CA VAL A 71 3.80 6.55 -20.99
C VAL A 71 2.43 7.14 -20.71
N GLN A 72 1.66 6.50 -19.83
CA GLN A 72 0.43 7.06 -19.28
C GLN A 72 0.77 7.73 -17.94
N VAL A 73 0.54 9.04 -17.85
CA VAL A 73 0.64 9.75 -16.58
C VAL A 73 -0.73 9.71 -15.90
N VAL A 74 -0.80 9.12 -14.72
CA VAL A 74 -1.99 9.14 -13.87
C VAL A 74 -1.65 9.87 -12.59
N TYR A 75 -2.50 10.81 -12.19
CA TYR A 75 -2.33 11.53 -10.94
C TYR A 75 -2.67 10.63 -9.77
N ILE A 76 -1.81 10.63 -8.75
CA ILE A 76 -2.12 10.02 -7.47
C ILE A 76 -3.06 10.98 -6.72
N PRO A 77 -4.31 10.57 -6.41
CA PRO A 77 -5.22 11.42 -5.66
C PRO A 77 -4.66 11.77 -4.28
N SER A 78 -4.88 13.01 -3.83
CA SER A 78 -4.59 13.37 -2.43
C SER A 78 -5.50 12.59 -1.49
N ARG A 79 -5.07 12.40 -0.24
CA ARG A 79 -5.79 11.69 0.82
C ARG A 79 -7.26 12.12 0.94
N ASP A 80 -7.54 13.42 0.78
CA ASP A 80 -8.87 13.99 0.95
C ASP A 80 -9.82 13.68 -0.22
N HIS A 81 -9.30 13.22 -1.37
CA HIS A 81 -10.11 12.90 -2.54
C HIS A 81 -10.73 11.50 -2.48
N TYR A 82 -10.32 10.68 -1.52
CA TYR A 82 -10.88 9.35 -1.34
C TYR A 82 -12.18 9.41 -0.52
N PRO A 83 -13.16 8.52 -0.79
CA PRO A 83 -14.30 8.33 0.10
C PRO A 83 -13.86 7.77 1.46
N ASP A 84 -14.57 8.10 2.55
CA ASP A 84 -14.16 7.70 3.91
C ASP A 84 -14.10 6.18 4.10
N ALA A 85 -15.01 5.42 3.48
CA ALA A 85 -14.95 3.95 3.49
C ALA A 85 -13.68 3.39 2.82
N LEU A 86 -13.14 4.09 1.82
CA LEU A 86 -11.88 3.70 1.20
C LEU A 86 -10.70 4.14 2.08
N LYS A 87 -10.82 5.31 2.74
CA LYS A 87 -9.79 5.79 3.67
C LYS A 87 -9.58 4.81 4.82
N SER A 88 -10.66 4.28 5.40
CA SER A 88 -10.57 3.31 6.50
C SER A 88 -9.93 1.98 6.11
N THR A 89 -9.98 1.62 4.83
CA THR A 89 -9.35 0.39 4.32
C THR A 89 -7.87 0.61 3.97
N ILE A 90 -7.51 1.81 3.50
CA ILE A 90 -6.13 2.13 3.09
C ILE A 90 -5.26 2.52 4.28
N TRP A 91 -5.82 3.26 5.25
CA TRP A 91 -5.07 3.83 6.35
C TRP A 91 -5.57 3.29 7.69
N SER A 92 -4.63 2.79 8.49
CA SER A 92 -4.89 2.43 9.89
C SER A 92 -5.31 3.66 10.68
N ASN A 93 -6.29 3.47 11.56
CA ASN A 93 -6.74 4.53 12.46
C ASN A 93 -5.79 4.66 13.68
N SER A 94 -5.96 5.72 14.47
CA SER A 94 -5.09 5.99 15.63
C SER A 94 -5.21 4.95 16.76
N ALA A 95 -6.35 4.28 16.90
CA ALA A 95 -6.52 3.21 17.88
C ALA A 95 -5.76 1.96 17.44
N GLU A 96 -5.87 1.59 16.16
CA GLU A 96 -5.14 0.47 15.55
C GLU A 96 -3.63 0.68 15.62
N ILE A 97 -3.13 1.88 15.30
CA ILE A 97 -1.70 2.21 15.41
C ILE A 97 -1.21 2.02 16.86
N ARG A 98 -1.99 2.49 17.85
CA ARG A 98 -1.65 2.30 19.27
C ARG A 98 -1.65 0.83 19.68
N GLN A 99 -2.64 0.07 19.22
CA GLN A 99 -2.73 -1.36 19.50
C GLN A 99 -1.55 -2.12 18.88
N ASN A 100 -1.21 -1.83 17.63
CA ASN A 100 -0.07 -2.42 16.94
C ASN A 100 1.25 -2.05 17.62
N ALA A 101 1.42 -0.79 18.02
CA ALA A 101 2.60 -0.37 18.77
C ALA A 101 2.73 -1.12 20.10
N ARG A 102 1.63 -1.30 20.84
CA ARG A 102 1.63 -2.08 22.08
C ARG A 102 2.02 -3.54 21.83
N ARG A 103 1.43 -4.17 20.80
CA ARG A 103 1.75 -5.55 20.40
C ARG A 103 3.23 -5.69 20.03
N ASN A 104 3.70 -4.86 19.10
CA ASN A 104 5.09 -4.86 18.64
C ASN A 104 6.08 -4.63 19.80
N THR A 105 5.71 -3.81 20.79
CA THR A 105 6.56 -3.58 21.98
C THR A 105 6.71 -4.87 22.81
N ILE A 106 5.62 -5.62 23.00
CA ILE A 106 5.64 -6.88 23.75
C ILE A 106 6.45 -7.94 23.00
N GLU A 107 6.25 -8.04 21.68
CA GLU A 107 6.98 -8.97 20.80
C GLU A 107 8.48 -8.67 20.84
N PHE A 108 8.86 -7.40 20.64
CA PHE A 108 10.26 -6.99 20.63
C PHE A 108 10.95 -7.18 21.99
N ALA A 109 10.22 -6.97 23.10
CA ALA A 109 10.72 -7.26 24.43
C ALA A 109 10.96 -8.77 24.65
N ALA A 110 10.08 -9.63 24.12
CA ALA A 110 10.22 -11.08 24.20
C ALA A 110 11.41 -11.61 23.38
N GLU A 111 11.78 -10.90 22.32
CA GLU A 111 12.93 -11.20 21.46
C GLU A 111 14.25 -10.58 21.97
N GLY A 112 14.23 -9.98 23.17
CA GLY A 112 15.41 -9.41 23.81
C GLY A 112 15.85 -8.06 23.23
N TRP A 113 14.93 -7.31 22.62
CA TRP A 113 15.21 -6.01 21.99
C TRP A 113 16.24 -6.09 20.85
N ASP A 114 16.36 -7.25 20.20
CA ASP A 114 17.28 -7.49 19.08
C ASP A 114 16.52 -7.72 17.77
N TRP A 115 16.50 -6.71 16.91
CA TRP A 115 15.77 -6.75 15.64
C TRP A 115 16.35 -7.77 14.64
N ARG A 116 17.55 -8.31 14.89
CA ARG A 116 18.17 -9.35 14.06
C ARG A 116 17.69 -10.76 14.40
N ARG A 117 16.98 -10.90 15.53
CA ARG A 117 16.45 -12.17 16.03
C ARG A 117 14.92 -12.16 16.10
N CYS A 118 14.29 -11.28 15.33
CA CYS A 118 12.84 -11.25 15.23
C CYS A 118 12.30 -12.60 14.76
N CYS A 119 11.20 -13.01 15.37
CA CYS A 119 10.49 -14.25 15.06
C CYS A 119 9.97 -14.20 13.62
N GLU A 120 10.35 -15.20 12.83
CA GLU A 120 9.85 -15.36 11.46
C GLU A 120 8.42 -15.90 11.44
N ASP A 121 7.72 -15.69 10.33
CA ASP A 121 6.32 -16.07 10.14
C ASP A 121 6.08 -17.59 10.32
N GLU A 122 7.09 -18.42 10.02
CA GLU A 122 7.08 -19.88 10.17
C GLU A 122 7.11 -20.33 11.64
N ALA A 123 7.67 -19.50 12.53
CA ALA A 123 7.74 -19.76 13.96
C ALA A 123 6.52 -19.22 14.73
N MET A 124 5.58 -18.56 14.03
CA MET A 124 4.31 -18.11 14.59
C MET A 124 3.23 -19.20 14.56
N PHE A 125 2.30 -19.15 15.50
CA PHE A 125 1.15 -20.06 15.51
C PHE A 125 0.08 -19.59 14.52
N LEU A 126 -0.57 -20.53 13.84
CA LEU A 126 -1.70 -20.23 12.97
C LEU A 126 -3.01 -20.33 13.75
N SER A 127 -3.78 -19.24 13.79
CA SER A 127 -5.11 -19.23 14.38
C SER A 127 -6.11 -19.99 13.47
N PRO A 128 -7.26 -20.46 14.00
CA PRO A 128 -8.31 -21.07 13.18
C PRO A 128 -8.87 -20.14 12.08
N ARG A 129 -8.65 -18.83 12.20
CA ARG A 129 -9.03 -17.81 11.20
C ARG A 129 -7.94 -17.55 10.16
N GLY A 130 -6.80 -18.23 10.27
CA GLY A 130 -5.64 -18.06 9.39
C GLY A 130 -4.72 -16.91 9.78
N GLU A 131 -4.85 -16.36 11.00
CA GLU A 131 -3.99 -15.28 11.47
C GLU A 131 -2.71 -15.85 12.10
N ARG A 132 -1.56 -15.19 11.88
CA ARG A 132 -0.31 -15.55 12.55
C ARG A 132 -0.24 -14.88 13.93
N ILE A 133 0.05 -15.68 14.95
CA ILE A 133 0.12 -15.25 16.34
C ILE A 133 1.53 -15.50 16.84
N HIS A 134 2.22 -14.43 17.23
CA HIS A 134 3.54 -14.54 17.86
C HIS A 134 3.44 -15.42 19.14
N PRO A 135 4.40 -16.32 19.41
CA PRO A 135 4.32 -17.25 20.54
C PRO A 135 4.07 -16.61 21.90
N VAL A 136 4.58 -15.39 22.12
CA VAL A 136 4.36 -14.61 23.35
C VAL A 136 2.87 -14.33 23.64
N HIS A 137 2.05 -14.27 22.59
CA HIS A 137 0.62 -13.99 22.69
C HIS A 137 -0.24 -15.26 22.81
N PHE A 138 0.34 -16.46 22.71
CA PHE A 138 -0.40 -17.72 22.61
C PHE A 138 -1.37 -17.96 23.79
N ARG A 139 -0.95 -17.64 25.03
CA ARG A 139 -1.78 -17.82 26.23
C ARG A 139 -3.05 -16.95 26.22
N GLN A 140 -3.09 -15.86 25.46
CA GLN A 140 -4.27 -14.98 25.34
C GLN A 140 -5.28 -15.48 24.30
N TYR A 141 -4.88 -16.39 23.40
CA TYR A 141 -5.73 -16.90 22.31
C TYR A 141 -6.32 -18.30 22.57
N HIS A 142 -5.91 -19.01 23.63
CA HIS A 142 -6.30 -20.40 23.95
C HIS A 142 -7.06 -20.55 25.28
N SER A 143 -7.81 -19.54 25.69
CA SER A 143 -8.67 -19.55 26.89
C SER A 143 -10.12 -19.27 26.55
#